data_AF-A0A955TF88-F1
#
_entry.id   AF-A0A955TF88-F1
#
_cell.length_a   1.000
_cell.length_b   1.000
_cell.length_c   1.000
_cell.angle_alpha   90.00
_cell.angle_beta   90.00
_cell.angle_gamma   90.00
#
_symmetry.space_group_name_H-M   'P 1'
#
loop_
_entity.id
_entity.type
_entity.pdbx_description
1 polymer ?
#
loop_
_entity_poly.entity_id
_entity_poly.type
_entity_poly.pdbx_seq_one_letter_code
_entity_poly.pdbx_strand_id
1 'polypeptide(L)'
;ATTDWMAFLGASYFRSSGELNQYGLSARGVAIDPALPTPEEFPRFTEFWLEPGAPDSKEYVIYALLDGPSVTGAFRMVCIKNQQIVMDIDANLYARQDIKRLGVAPLTSMFWYAENNRHQIRDWRPEIHDNDGLAMWTGAGERIWRPLNNPSSVMTNSFVDTNPRGFGLLQRDRAFYHYEDDGVFYDRRPSVWVEPVGEWHEGAIQLIEIPTDDEIHDNIVIYWLPKEPVKAGSEWHYAYRLHWVATEPYLSKAVARVIHTRLGNAGIPGQPRPKGGRKFVIDFEGGPLNEVEKLDKVQPVINTSKGRIDNEYALQIVGTKNWRAFFDLYVEGKEPVNLRLFLKLGDRTLTETWLYQYLPFSYE
;
A
#
# COMPACT_ATOMS: atom_id res chain seq x y z
N ALA A 1 -7.70 -31.12 -0.20
CA ALA A 1 -8.71 -30.40 0.59
C ALA A 1 -9.09 -29.14 -0.15
N THR A 2 -10.37 -28.79 -0.23
CA THR A 2 -10.79 -27.45 -0.66
C THR A 2 -10.29 -26.46 0.38
N THR A 3 -9.34 -25.61 0.03
CA THR A 3 -8.85 -24.55 0.92
C THR A 3 -9.89 -23.46 1.04
N ASP A 4 -10.08 -22.93 2.26
CA ASP A 4 -10.91 -21.76 2.48
C ASP A 4 -10.32 -20.56 1.71
N TRP A 5 -11.18 -19.70 1.19
CA TRP A 5 -10.76 -18.56 0.37
C TRP A 5 -11.31 -17.22 0.83
N MET A 6 -12.22 -17.22 1.80
CA MET A 6 -12.77 -16.03 2.43
C MET A 6 -13.06 -16.31 3.90
N ALA A 7 -12.76 -15.34 4.76
CA ALA A 7 -13.02 -15.43 6.19
C ALA A 7 -13.51 -14.07 6.72
N PHE A 8 -14.59 -14.08 7.50
CA PHE A 8 -15.09 -12.93 8.27
C PHE A 8 -14.94 -13.25 9.75
N LEU A 9 -14.03 -12.56 10.44
CA LEU A 9 -13.74 -12.87 11.84
C LEU A 9 -13.06 -11.69 12.55
N GLY A 10 -13.58 -11.33 13.73
CA GLY A 10 -13.03 -10.27 14.58
C GLY A 10 -13.47 -8.88 14.13
N ALA A 11 -14.15 -8.13 15.01
CA ALA A 11 -14.76 -6.84 14.67
C ALA A 11 -15.46 -6.88 13.29
N SER A 12 -15.16 -5.95 12.39
CA SER A 12 -15.67 -5.93 11.00
C SER A 12 -14.61 -6.36 9.98
N TYR A 13 -13.63 -7.16 10.40
CA TYR A 13 -12.56 -7.63 9.52
C TYR A 13 -13.01 -8.79 8.64
N PHE A 14 -12.45 -8.82 7.44
CA PHE A 14 -12.56 -9.95 6.53
C PHE A 14 -11.32 -10.06 5.65
N ARG A 15 -11.04 -11.28 5.19
CA ARG A 15 -9.86 -11.61 4.38
C ARG A 15 -10.25 -12.50 3.21
N SER A 16 -9.43 -12.48 2.16
CA SER A 16 -9.42 -13.51 1.14
C SER A 16 -8.01 -14.03 0.88
N SER A 17 -7.90 -15.29 0.47
CA SER A 17 -6.62 -15.92 0.15
C SER A 17 -6.05 -15.51 -1.22
N GLY A 18 -6.82 -14.73 -2.01
CA GLY A 18 -6.42 -14.28 -3.34
C GLY A 18 -6.17 -15.43 -4.32
N GLU A 19 -5.55 -15.09 -5.47
CA GLU A 19 -5.29 -16.05 -6.54
C GLU A 19 -4.22 -17.10 -6.20
N LEU A 20 -3.35 -16.82 -5.22
CA LEU A 20 -2.24 -17.70 -4.82
C LEU A 20 -2.59 -18.57 -3.59
N ASN A 21 -3.85 -18.54 -3.15
CA ASN A 21 -4.38 -19.37 -2.06
C ASN A 21 -3.63 -19.24 -0.72
N GLN A 22 -3.18 -18.03 -0.37
CA GLN A 22 -2.52 -17.74 0.90
C GLN A 22 -3.16 -16.52 1.55
N TYR A 23 -3.55 -16.60 2.83
CA TYR A 23 -4.02 -15.42 3.56
C TYR A 23 -2.85 -14.51 3.94
N GLY A 24 -3.13 -13.20 3.96
CA GLY A 24 -2.24 -12.16 4.48
C GLY A 24 -3.06 -11.03 5.10
N LEU A 25 -3.00 -9.85 4.49
CA LEU A 25 -3.75 -8.66 4.85
C LEU A 25 -5.28 -8.87 4.96
N SER A 26 -5.91 -7.93 5.65
CA SER A 26 -7.36 -7.83 5.83
C SER A 26 -7.94 -6.57 5.22
N ALA A 27 -9.21 -6.64 4.87
CA ALA A 27 -10.08 -5.49 4.77
C ALA A 27 -10.93 -5.37 6.05
N ARG A 28 -11.54 -4.21 6.29
CA ARG A 28 -12.58 -4.03 7.31
C ARG A 28 -13.79 -3.32 6.71
N GLY A 29 -14.95 -3.43 7.36
CA GLY A 29 -16.13 -2.67 6.95
C GLY A 29 -15.90 -1.15 7.06
N VAL A 30 -15.30 -0.71 8.18
CA VAL A 30 -14.98 0.70 8.46
C VAL A 30 -13.86 0.78 9.49
N ALA A 31 -13.11 1.88 9.51
CA ALA A 31 -12.19 2.25 10.60
C ALA A 31 -12.68 3.55 11.27
N ILE A 32 -12.71 3.62 12.60
CA ILE A 32 -13.25 4.77 13.33
C ILE A 32 -12.18 5.34 14.25
N ASP A 33 -11.79 6.59 13.98
CA ASP A 33 -10.80 7.32 14.76
C ASP A 33 -9.41 6.66 14.87
N PRO A 34 -8.88 5.98 13.82
CA PRO A 34 -7.58 5.32 13.90
C PRO A 34 -6.43 6.33 14.08
N ALA A 35 -5.42 5.94 14.85
CA ALA A 35 -4.24 6.73 15.19
C ALA A 35 -4.54 8.18 15.66
N LEU A 36 -5.61 8.34 16.44
CA LEU A 36 -5.84 9.54 17.23
C LEU A 36 -5.28 9.37 18.65
N PRO A 37 -5.12 10.47 19.42
CA PRO A 37 -4.80 10.38 20.84
C PRO A 37 -5.88 9.66 21.68
N THR A 38 -7.08 9.51 21.12
CA THR A 38 -8.16 8.68 21.68
C THR A 38 -8.11 7.26 21.11
N PRO A 39 -8.53 6.24 21.88
CA PRO A 39 -8.59 4.87 21.35
C PRO A 39 -9.43 4.77 20.07
N GLU A 40 -8.94 3.97 19.12
CA GLU A 40 -9.70 3.57 17.93
C GLU A 40 -10.94 2.78 18.36
N GLU A 41 -12.07 3.04 17.70
CA GLU A 41 -13.29 2.25 17.85
C GLU A 41 -13.31 1.15 16.78
N PHE A 42 -13.67 -0.07 17.18
CA PHE A 42 -13.72 -1.24 16.29
C PHE A 42 -15.16 -1.77 16.16
N PRO A 43 -15.98 -1.23 15.23
CA PRO A 43 -17.31 -1.77 14.95
C PRO A 43 -17.25 -3.21 14.45
N ARG A 44 -18.32 -3.97 14.69
CA ARG A 44 -18.40 -5.40 14.40
C ARG A 44 -19.49 -5.73 13.38
N PHE A 45 -19.23 -6.71 12.51
CA PHE A 45 -20.32 -7.38 11.79
C PHE A 45 -21.04 -8.34 12.75
N THR A 46 -22.26 -8.01 13.13
CA THR A 46 -23.04 -8.74 14.16
C THR A 46 -23.96 -9.80 13.58
N GLU A 47 -24.49 -9.56 12.38
CA GLU A 47 -25.41 -10.45 11.68
C GLU A 47 -25.01 -10.58 10.22
N PHE A 48 -25.21 -11.76 9.65
CA PHE A 48 -24.95 -12.07 8.25
C PHE A 48 -26.16 -12.74 7.62
N TRP A 49 -26.48 -12.38 6.37
CA TRP A 49 -27.44 -13.07 5.53
C TRP A 49 -26.78 -13.47 4.22
N LEU A 50 -26.88 -14.74 3.86
CA LEU A 50 -26.32 -15.28 2.63
C LEU A 50 -27.46 -15.49 1.63
N GLU A 51 -27.35 -14.89 0.46
CA GLU A 51 -28.32 -15.12 -0.61
C GLU A 51 -28.14 -16.55 -1.17
N PRO A 52 -29.22 -17.33 -1.35
CA PRO A 52 -29.13 -18.63 -2.00
C PRO A 52 -28.61 -18.50 -3.44
N GLY A 53 -27.42 -19.02 -3.70
CA GLY A 53 -26.84 -19.10 -5.04
C GLY A 53 -27.24 -20.37 -5.79
N ALA A 54 -27.02 -20.38 -7.10
CA ALA A 54 -27.05 -21.63 -7.87
C ALA A 54 -25.98 -22.62 -7.34
N PRO A 55 -26.19 -23.95 -7.41
CA PRO A 55 -25.27 -24.95 -6.86
C PRO A 55 -23.81 -24.81 -7.32
N ASP A 56 -23.58 -24.30 -8.53
CA ASP A 56 -22.25 -24.10 -9.12
C ASP A 56 -21.89 -22.61 -9.30
N SER A 57 -22.58 -21.71 -8.58
CA SER A 57 -22.28 -20.28 -8.61
C SER A 57 -20.88 -20.01 -8.07
N LYS A 58 -20.13 -19.19 -8.81
CA LYS A 58 -18.86 -18.61 -8.35
C LYS A 58 -19.06 -17.28 -7.63
N GLU A 59 -20.30 -16.79 -7.62
CA GLU A 59 -20.74 -15.56 -6.99
C GLU A 59 -21.49 -15.88 -5.70
N TYR A 60 -21.10 -15.20 -4.62
CA TYR A 60 -21.71 -15.29 -3.31
C TYR A 60 -22.13 -13.89 -2.86
N VAL A 61 -23.43 -13.69 -2.64
CA VAL A 61 -23.93 -12.41 -2.12
C VAL A 61 -24.09 -12.54 -0.61
N ILE A 62 -23.39 -11.67 0.11
CA ILE A 62 -23.34 -11.62 1.57
C ILE A 62 -23.85 -10.26 2.00
N TYR A 63 -24.87 -10.24 2.84
CA TYR A 63 -25.29 -9.05 3.56
C TYR A 63 -24.75 -9.10 4.98
N ALA A 64 -24.26 -7.98 5.49
CA ALA A 64 -23.76 -7.89 6.87
C ALA A 64 -24.27 -6.62 7.57
N LEU A 65 -24.74 -6.78 8.81
CA LEU A 65 -25.06 -5.67 9.70
C LEU A 65 -23.79 -5.28 10.46
N LEU A 66 -23.36 -4.04 10.30
CA LEU A 66 -22.28 -3.44 11.09
C LEU A 66 -22.90 -2.68 12.27
N ASP A 67 -22.40 -2.96 13.47
CA ASP A 67 -22.81 -2.27 14.69
C ASP A 67 -21.60 -1.86 15.53
N GLY A 68 -21.64 -0.64 16.03
CA GLY A 68 -20.61 -0.02 16.84
C GLY A 68 -21.16 1.15 17.67
N PRO A 69 -20.41 1.61 18.69
CA PRO A 69 -20.83 2.74 19.53
C PRO A 69 -21.16 4.03 18.77
N SER A 70 -20.36 4.39 17.76
CA SER A 70 -20.47 5.66 17.04
C SER A 70 -21.09 5.52 15.65
N VAL A 71 -21.21 4.30 15.12
CA VAL A 71 -21.71 4.03 13.76
C VAL A 71 -22.47 2.70 13.69
N THR A 72 -23.48 2.65 12.84
CA THR A 72 -24.06 1.39 12.36
C THR A 72 -24.08 1.41 10.83
N GLY A 73 -24.17 0.26 10.17
CA GLY A 73 -24.25 0.22 8.72
C GLY A 73 -24.77 -1.08 8.18
N ALA A 74 -25.22 -1.04 6.93
CA ALA A 74 -25.62 -2.20 6.16
C ALA A 74 -24.69 -2.37 4.97
N PHE A 75 -24.15 -3.57 4.83
CA PHE A 75 -23.23 -3.93 3.75
C PHE A 75 -23.89 -4.98 2.86
N ARG A 76 -23.77 -4.80 1.54
CA ARG A 76 -23.98 -5.85 0.55
C ARG A 76 -22.65 -6.11 -0.14
N MET A 77 -22.19 -7.36 -0.10
CA MET A 77 -20.92 -7.79 -0.66
C MET A 77 -21.19 -8.89 -1.69
N VAL A 78 -20.87 -8.64 -2.95
CA VAL A 78 -20.90 -9.65 -4.03
C VAL A 78 -19.50 -10.16 -4.24
N CYS A 79 -19.23 -11.36 -3.72
CA CYS A 79 -17.92 -11.96 -3.74
C CYS A 79 -17.82 -13.01 -4.86
N ILE A 80 -16.92 -12.79 -5.81
CA ILE A 80 -16.76 -13.63 -7.01
C ILE A 80 -15.41 -14.33 -6.94
N LYS A 81 -15.42 -15.67 -6.94
CA LYS A 81 -14.22 -16.50 -7.00
C LYS A 81 -14.00 -17.05 -8.41
N ASN A 82 -13.21 -16.35 -9.20
CA ASN A 82 -12.66 -16.86 -10.46
C ASN A 82 -11.17 -17.22 -10.27
N GLN A 83 -10.34 -16.99 -11.27
CA GLN A 83 -8.88 -17.02 -11.09
C GLN A 83 -8.44 -15.92 -10.12
N GLN A 84 -9.05 -14.74 -10.23
CA GLN A 84 -8.95 -13.64 -9.28
C GLN A 84 -10.17 -13.65 -8.36
N ILE A 85 -10.01 -13.08 -7.16
CA ILE A 85 -11.11 -12.89 -6.23
C ILE A 85 -11.46 -11.40 -6.20
N VAL A 86 -12.71 -11.10 -6.52
CA VAL A 86 -13.24 -9.74 -6.58
C VAL A 86 -14.43 -9.64 -5.64
N MET A 87 -14.53 -8.54 -4.90
CA MET A 87 -15.66 -8.26 -4.01
C MET A 87 -16.23 -6.88 -4.34
N ASP A 88 -17.47 -6.84 -4.84
CA ASP A 88 -18.20 -5.58 -4.99
C ASP A 88 -18.93 -5.28 -3.69
N ILE A 89 -18.64 -4.14 -3.07
CA ILE A 89 -19.15 -3.73 -1.77
C ILE A 89 -20.00 -2.47 -1.95
N ASP A 90 -21.24 -2.55 -1.49
CA ASP A 90 -22.13 -1.41 -1.27
C ASP A 90 -22.33 -1.25 0.24
N ALA A 91 -21.92 -0.09 0.78
CA ALA A 91 -21.93 0.20 2.21
C ALA A 91 -22.78 1.45 2.48
N ASN A 92 -23.80 1.29 3.32
CA ASN A 92 -24.61 2.39 3.84
C ASN A 92 -24.30 2.53 5.33
N LEU A 93 -23.72 3.66 5.73
CA LEU A 93 -23.27 3.94 7.09
C LEU A 93 -24.10 5.08 7.70
N TYR A 94 -24.43 4.93 8.97
CA TYR A 94 -25.24 5.87 9.73
C TYR A 94 -24.50 6.24 11.02
N ALA A 95 -24.10 7.51 11.13
CA ALA A 95 -23.35 7.99 12.29
C ALA A 95 -24.30 8.17 13.49
N ARG A 96 -24.03 7.46 14.59
CA ARG A 96 -24.74 7.64 15.88
C ARG A 96 -24.17 8.82 16.67
N GLN A 97 -22.87 9.11 16.48
CA GLN A 97 -22.14 10.18 17.14
C GLN A 97 -21.27 10.94 16.12
N ASP A 98 -20.73 12.09 16.52
CA ASP A 98 -19.70 12.78 15.73
C ASP A 98 -18.44 11.90 15.66
N ILE A 99 -17.90 11.70 14.45
CA ILE A 99 -16.69 10.90 14.20
C ILE A 99 -15.62 11.83 13.62
N LYS A 100 -14.39 11.75 14.14
CA LYS A 100 -13.29 12.62 13.69
C LYS A 100 -12.61 12.08 12.44
N ARG A 101 -12.43 10.78 12.35
CA ARG A 101 -11.87 10.08 11.18
C ARG A 101 -12.73 8.86 10.85
N LEU A 102 -13.52 8.98 9.78
CA LEU A 102 -14.21 7.84 9.17
C LEU A 102 -13.32 7.26 8.08
N GLY A 103 -12.79 6.06 8.31
CA GLY A 103 -12.00 5.33 7.33
C GLY A 103 -12.87 4.42 6.48
N VAL A 104 -12.97 4.75 5.20
CA VAL A 104 -13.73 4.04 4.18
C VAL A 104 -12.81 3.07 3.42
N ALA A 105 -13.34 1.87 3.12
CA ALA A 105 -12.61 0.77 2.50
C ALA A 105 -11.23 0.51 3.14
N PRO A 106 -11.16 0.37 4.49
CA PRO A 106 -9.89 0.22 5.18
C PRO A 106 -9.23 -1.12 4.85
N LEU A 107 -7.91 -1.09 4.66
CA LEU A 107 -7.06 -2.26 4.60
C LEU A 107 -6.09 -2.27 5.79
N THR A 108 -5.72 -3.46 6.24
CA THR A 108 -4.81 -3.68 7.37
C THR A 108 -3.85 -4.80 7.04
N SER A 109 -2.56 -4.53 7.17
CA SER A 109 -1.48 -5.42 6.77
C SER A 109 -0.33 -5.36 7.78
N MET A 110 0.72 -6.12 7.50
CA MET A 110 1.93 -6.18 8.30
C MET A 110 3.16 -5.92 7.43
N PHE A 111 4.05 -5.05 7.90
CA PHE A 111 5.37 -4.83 7.33
C PHE A 111 6.39 -4.70 8.46
N TRP A 112 7.30 -5.68 8.55
CA TRP A 112 8.37 -5.66 9.53
C TRP A 112 9.67 -5.13 8.91
N TYR A 113 10.19 -5.82 7.89
CA TYR A 113 11.36 -5.36 7.16
C TYR A 113 11.48 -5.93 5.74
N ALA A 114 12.17 -5.18 4.87
CA ALA A 114 12.51 -5.50 3.50
C ALA A 114 13.82 -4.80 3.06
N GLU A 115 14.08 -4.73 1.75
CA GLU A 115 15.29 -4.11 1.19
C GLU A 115 15.50 -2.63 1.57
N ASN A 116 14.42 -1.91 1.88
CA ASN A 116 14.43 -0.47 2.16
C ASN A 116 14.74 -0.13 3.63
N ASN A 117 14.56 -1.06 4.57
CA ASN A 117 14.87 -0.87 6.00
C ASN A 117 15.77 -1.97 6.57
N ARG A 118 16.65 -2.57 5.76
CA ARG A 118 17.56 -3.68 6.14
C ARG A 118 18.35 -3.52 7.46
N HIS A 119 18.55 -2.29 7.93
CA HIS A 119 19.19 -2.03 9.23
C HIS A 119 18.37 -2.57 10.42
N GLN A 120 17.08 -2.83 10.21
CA GLN A 120 16.15 -3.38 11.20
C GLN A 120 16.06 -4.92 11.17
N ILE A 121 16.71 -5.62 10.22
CA ILE A 121 16.63 -7.09 10.13
C ILE A 121 17.12 -7.72 11.44
N ARG A 122 16.34 -8.67 11.96
CA ARG A 122 16.62 -9.44 13.19
C ARG A 122 16.43 -10.95 13.05
N ASP A 123 15.87 -11.42 11.94
CA ASP A 123 15.62 -12.83 11.67
C ASP A 123 16.42 -13.30 10.43
N TRP A 124 16.45 -14.61 10.19
CA TRP A 124 17.21 -15.24 9.10
C TRP A 124 16.57 -15.01 7.73
N ARG A 125 15.26 -14.76 7.69
CA ARG A 125 14.51 -14.44 6.47
C ARG A 125 14.93 -13.06 5.95
N PRO A 126 15.21 -12.90 4.63
CA PRO A 126 15.67 -11.62 4.10
C PRO A 126 14.61 -10.51 4.19
N GLU A 127 13.33 -10.87 4.05
CA GLU A 127 12.17 -9.98 4.17
C GLU A 127 11.02 -10.65 4.91
N ILE A 128 10.26 -9.85 5.68
CA ILE A 128 9.06 -10.28 6.39
C ILE A 128 8.01 -9.18 6.30
N HIS A 129 7.01 -9.40 5.45
CA HIS A 129 5.87 -8.51 5.25
C HIS A 129 4.78 -9.17 4.41
N ASP A 130 3.55 -8.71 4.59
CA ASP A 130 2.39 -9.12 3.80
C ASP A 130 2.26 -8.32 2.51
N ASN A 131 2.72 -7.07 2.54
CA ASN A 131 2.72 -6.11 1.45
C ASN A 131 3.92 -5.18 1.58
N ASP A 132 4.47 -4.71 0.46
CA ASP A 132 5.68 -3.88 0.39
C ASP A 132 5.39 -2.39 0.13
N GLY A 133 4.19 -2.04 -0.29
CA GLY A 133 3.86 -0.64 -0.59
C GLY A 133 2.38 -0.32 -0.76
N LEU A 134 2.09 0.97 -0.58
CA LEU A 134 0.84 1.60 -0.97
C LEU A 134 0.95 2.07 -2.43
N ALA A 135 0.13 1.50 -3.32
CA ALA A 135 -0.06 2.02 -4.67
C ALA A 135 -1.28 2.93 -4.73
N MET A 136 -1.20 4.01 -5.51
CA MET A 136 -2.29 4.97 -5.70
C MET A 136 -2.41 5.35 -7.17
N TRP A 137 -3.65 5.43 -7.65
CA TRP A 137 -4.01 6.04 -8.91
C TRP A 137 -4.93 7.22 -8.61
N THR A 138 -4.36 8.42 -8.68
CA THR A 138 -5.06 9.63 -8.24
C THR A 138 -6.18 10.02 -9.20
N GLY A 139 -7.09 10.87 -8.74
CA GLY A 139 -8.16 11.44 -9.57
C GLY A 139 -7.60 12.22 -10.77
N ALA A 140 -6.48 12.92 -10.56
CA ALA A 140 -5.72 13.61 -11.60
C ALA A 140 -4.96 12.67 -12.56
N GLY A 141 -4.92 11.37 -12.28
CA GLY A 141 -4.32 10.34 -13.13
C GLY A 141 -2.85 10.04 -12.84
N GLU A 142 -2.25 10.61 -11.80
CA GLU A 142 -0.90 10.25 -11.37
C GLU A 142 -0.88 8.82 -10.81
N ARG A 143 0.19 8.09 -11.10
CA ARG A 143 0.49 6.80 -10.47
C ARG A 143 1.57 7.03 -9.43
N ILE A 144 1.30 6.63 -8.19
CA ILE A 144 2.21 6.81 -7.06
C ILE A 144 2.46 5.46 -6.39
N TRP A 145 3.72 5.19 -6.08
CA TRP A 145 4.15 4.08 -5.25
C TRP A 145 4.81 4.61 -3.98
N ARG A 146 4.24 4.26 -2.82
CA ARG A 146 4.78 4.57 -1.49
C ARG A 146 5.22 3.26 -0.82
N PRO A 147 6.50 2.87 -0.94
CA PRO A 147 7.03 1.72 -0.20
C PRO A 147 6.79 1.89 1.29
N LEU A 148 6.39 0.84 2.01
CA LEU A 148 6.08 0.90 3.44
C LEU A 148 7.35 1.01 4.30
N ASN A 149 7.17 1.49 5.52
CA ASN A 149 8.19 1.54 6.56
C ASN A 149 7.69 0.86 7.84
N ASN A 150 8.64 0.48 8.68
CA ASN A 150 8.41 0.18 10.08
C ASN A 150 9.08 1.27 10.95
N PRO A 151 8.36 2.35 11.30
CA PRO A 151 8.92 3.50 12.01
C PRO A 151 9.16 3.20 13.49
N SER A 152 9.92 4.05 14.18
CA SER A 152 10.11 3.95 15.65
C SER A 152 9.00 4.60 16.47
N SER A 153 8.07 5.30 15.82
CA SER A 153 6.88 5.91 16.41
C SER A 153 5.74 5.84 15.41
N VAL A 154 4.48 5.91 15.86
CA VAL A 154 3.32 5.92 14.96
C VAL A 154 3.45 7.09 13.98
N MET A 155 3.38 6.80 12.69
CA MET A 155 3.41 7.78 11.60
C MET A 155 2.08 7.78 10.87
N THR A 156 1.59 8.97 10.51
CA THR A 156 0.41 9.14 9.67
C THR A 156 0.78 9.99 8.45
N ASN A 157 0.64 9.42 7.26
CA ASN A 157 0.84 10.09 5.97
C ASN A 157 -0.53 10.33 5.33
N SER A 158 -0.76 11.53 4.80
CA SER A 158 -2.04 11.94 4.20
C SER A 158 -1.83 12.35 2.75
N PHE A 159 -2.50 11.66 1.81
CA PHE A 159 -2.45 11.95 0.39
C PHE A 159 -3.79 12.52 -0.06
N VAL A 160 -3.88 13.85 -0.10
CA VAL A 160 -5.10 14.58 -0.49
C VAL A 160 -5.41 14.32 -1.96
N ASP A 161 -6.67 14.00 -2.25
CA ASP A 161 -7.13 13.76 -3.61
C ASP A 161 -8.63 14.12 -3.76
N THR A 162 -9.11 14.08 -4.99
CA THR A 162 -10.53 14.20 -5.31
C THR A 162 -10.88 13.10 -6.30
N ASN A 163 -11.85 12.24 -5.94
CA ASN A 163 -12.26 11.10 -6.78
C ASN A 163 -11.06 10.21 -7.23
N PRO A 164 -10.34 9.56 -6.29
CA PRO A 164 -9.25 8.66 -6.64
C PRO A 164 -9.76 7.53 -7.54
N ARG A 165 -8.95 7.13 -8.52
CA ARG A 165 -9.27 6.00 -9.42
C ARG A 165 -8.99 4.65 -8.78
N GLY A 166 -8.17 4.64 -7.73
CA GLY A 166 -8.01 3.50 -6.84
C GLY A 166 -6.73 3.59 -6.02
N PHE A 167 -6.64 2.74 -5.00
CA PHE A 167 -5.50 2.65 -4.11
C PHE A 167 -5.45 1.28 -3.45
N GLY A 168 -4.30 0.85 -2.96
CA GLY A 168 -4.21 -0.48 -2.36
C GLY A 168 -2.85 -0.79 -1.75
N LEU A 169 -2.84 -1.80 -0.88
CA LEU A 169 -1.61 -2.41 -0.41
C LEU A 169 -1.24 -3.53 -1.38
N LEU A 170 -0.10 -3.36 -2.04
CA LEU A 170 0.41 -4.33 -2.99
C LEU A 170 1.60 -5.07 -2.41
N GLN A 171 1.78 -6.28 -2.91
CA GLN A 171 2.95 -7.12 -2.71
C GLN A 171 3.59 -7.29 -4.09
N ARG A 172 4.52 -6.40 -4.43
CA ARG A 172 5.19 -6.41 -5.73
C ARG A 172 6.31 -7.43 -5.77
N ASP A 173 7.01 -7.63 -4.66
CA ASP A 173 7.95 -8.72 -4.52
C ASP A 173 7.25 -10.05 -4.24
N ARG A 174 7.59 -11.07 -5.02
CA ARG A 174 7.02 -12.43 -4.93
C ARG A 174 8.08 -13.50 -5.18
N ALA A 175 9.35 -13.12 -5.16
CA ALA A 175 10.42 -14.08 -5.36
C ALA A 175 10.60 -14.87 -4.07
N PHE A 176 10.39 -16.19 -4.10
CA PHE A 176 10.50 -17.02 -2.89
C PHE A 176 11.81 -16.77 -2.14
N TYR A 177 12.93 -16.61 -2.85
CA TYR A 177 14.26 -16.40 -2.26
C TYR A 177 14.48 -15.04 -1.58
N HIS A 178 13.51 -14.12 -1.66
CA HIS A 178 13.49 -12.90 -0.85
C HIS A 178 12.84 -13.11 0.52
N TYR A 179 12.07 -14.18 0.69
CA TYR A 179 11.41 -14.52 1.95
C TYR A 179 12.00 -15.78 2.59
N GLU A 180 12.35 -16.77 1.77
CA GLU A 180 12.88 -18.10 2.14
C GLU A 180 11.97 -18.88 3.12
N ASP A 181 10.69 -18.48 3.25
CA ASP A 181 9.73 -19.03 4.22
C ASP A 181 8.69 -19.94 3.55
N ASP A 182 8.86 -21.25 3.72
CA ASP A 182 7.95 -22.29 3.24
C ASP A 182 6.90 -22.74 4.28
N GLY A 183 6.77 -21.99 5.38
CA GLY A 183 5.76 -22.20 6.41
C GLY A 183 4.56 -21.26 6.24
N VAL A 184 4.81 -19.96 6.10
CA VAL A 184 3.75 -18.92 6.04
C VAL A 184 3.63 -18.23 4.67
N PHE A 185 4.57 -18.47 3.75
CA PHE A 185 4.50 -18.10 2.32
C PHE A 185 4.18 -16.62 2.05
N TYR A 186 4.98 -15.69 2.59
CA TYR A 186 4.82 -14.24 2.34
C TYR A 186 4.82 -13.88 0.85
N ASP A 187 5.58 -14.60 0.02
CA ASP A 187 5.65 -14.46 -1.44
C ASP A 187 4.28 -14.66 -2.13
N ARG A 188 3.37 -15.38 -1.46
CA ARG A 188 2.04 -15.74 -1.98
C ARG A 188 0.91 -14.88 -1.41
N ARG A 189 1.18 -14.04 -0.42
CA ARG A 189 0.13 -13.20 0.19
C ARG A 189 -0.43 -12.21 -0.84
N PRO A 190 -1.74 -11.95 -0.83
CA PRO A 190 -2.38 -11.19 -1.89
C PRO A 190 -1.99 -9.71 -1.82
N SER A 191 -2.12 -9.05 -2.95
CA SER A 191 -2.33 -7.61 -3.00
C SER A 191 -3.84 -7.34 -2.92
N VAL A 192 -4.22 -6.22 -2.30
CA VAL A 192 -5.62 -5.75 -2.35
C VAL A 192 -5.66 -4.34 -2.93
N TRP A 193 -6.44 -4.21 -4.00
CA TRP A 193 -6.73 -2.93 -4.65
C TRP A 193 -8.19 -2.52 -4.41
N VAL A 194 -8.38 -1.33 -3.86
CA VAL A 194 -9.66 -0.64 -3.73
C VAL A 194 -9.89 0.19 -4.99
N GLU A 195 -10.97 -0.13 -5.71
CA GLU A 195 -11.49 0.65 -6.82
C GLU A 195 -12.80 1.32 -6.38
N PRO A 196 -12.79 2.65 -6.16
CA PRO A 196 -14.01 3.41 -5.92
C PRO A 196 -15.02 3.25 -7.06
N VAL A 197 -16.30 3.05 -6.72
CA VAL A 197 -17.40 3.05 -7.68
C VAL A 197 -18.24 4.30 -7.43
N GLY A 198 -18.28 5.19 -8.43
CA GLY A 198 -18.90 6.52 -8.31
C GLY A 198 -17.89 7.59 -7.86
N GLU A 199 -18.41 8.73 -7.41
CA GLU A 199 -17.60 9.85 -6.93
C GLU A 199 -17.46 9.79 -5.42
N TRP A 200 -16.21 9.84 -4.93
CA TRP A 200 -15.89 9.85 -3.50
C TRP A 200 -15.57 11.27 -2.96
N HIS A 201 -15.67 12.26 -3.84
CA HIS A 201 -15.44 13.68 -3.61
C HIS A 201 -14.06 13.96 -3.01
N GLU A 202 -13.91 15.11 -2.33
CA GLU A 202 -12.65 15.52 -1.72
C GLU A 202 -12.37 14.71 -0.45
N GLY A 203 -11.11 14.32 -0.27
CA GLY A 203 -10.66 13.60 0.90
C GLY A 203 -9.16 13.33 0.85
N ALA A 204 -8.74 12.28 1.54
CA ALA A 204 -7.36 11.82 1.51
C ALA A 204 -7.26 10.32 1.69
N ILE A 205 -6.32 9.70 1.01
CA ILE A 205 -5.85 8.37 1.39
C ILE A 205 -4.94 8.55 2.60
N GLN A 206 -5.27 7.90 3.72
CA GLN A 206 -4.44 7.88 4.92
C GLN A 206 -3.62 6.60 4.93
N LEU A 207 -2.34 6.71 5.29
CA LEU A 207 -1.46 5.60 5.61
C LEU A 207 -0.97 5.78 7.04
N ILE A 208 -1.23 4.78 7.88
CA ILE A 208 -0.75 4.70 9.25
C ILE A 208 0.27 3.57 9.32
N GLU A 209 1.47 3.89 9.79
CA GLU A 209 2.56 2.95 10.02
C GLU A 209 2.86 2.94 11.53
N ILE A 210 2.65 1.80 12.18
CA ILE A 210 2.82 1.60 13.62
C ILE A 210 4.14 0.83 13.84
N PRO A 211 4.94 1.15 14.88
CA PRO A 211 6.13 0.37 15.19
C PRO A 211 5.78 -1.08 15.52
N THR A 212 6.51 -2.03 14.95
CA THR A 212 6.46 -3.44 15.34
C THR A 212 7.86 -4.05 15.41
N ASP A 213 8.04 -5.04 16.27
CA ASP A 213 9.20 -5.91 16.36
C ASP A 213 8.83 -7.40 16.20
N ASP A 214 7.59 -7.67 15.78
CA ASP A 214 7.04 -9.01 15.56
C ASP A 214 6.11 -9.04 14.33
N GLU A 215 6.12 -10.18 13.63
CA GLU A 215 5.31 -10.45 12.43
C GLU A 215 3.85 -10.77 12.73
N ILE A 216 3.50 -11.06 13.99
CA ILE A 216 2.12 -11.41 14.37
C ILE A 216 1.21 -10.18 14.51
N HIS A 217 1.78 -8.97 14.53
CA HIS A 217 1.07 -7.73 14.73
C HIS A 217 0.93 -6.95 13.42
N ASP A 218 -0.29 -6.87 12.90
CA ASP A 218 -0.60 -5.97 11.80
C ASP A 218 -0.30 -4.52 12.23
N ASN A 219 0.61 -3.86 11.53
CA ASN A 219 1.13 -2.54 11.86
C ASN A 219 0.93 -1.50 10.76
N ILE A 220 0.23 -1.86 9.68
CA ILE A 220 -0.07 -1.01 8.53
C ILE A 220 -1.56 -0.87 8.39
N VAL A 221 -2.05 0.37 8.29
CA VAL A 221 -3.47 0.65 8.01
C VAL A 221 -3.55 1.69 6.90
N ILE A 222 -4.38 1.42 5.88
CA ILE A 222 -4.76 2.44 4.90
C ILE A 222 -6.27 2.55 4.79
N TYR A 223 -6.77 3.74 4.44
CA TYR A 223 -8.20 3.97 4.17
C TYR A 223 -8.39 5.29 3.43
N TRP A 224 -9.56 5.47 2.82
CA TRP A 224 -10.03 6.77 2.37
C TRP A 224 -10.69 7.54 3.53
N LEU A 225 -10.27 8.78 3.72
CA LEU A 225 -10.82 9.71 4.69
C LEU A 225 -11.56 10.83 3.92
N PRO A 226 -12.90 10.89 3.93
CA PRO A 226 -13.62 12.01 3.34
C PRO A 226 -13.27 13.31 4.06
N LYS A 227 -13.24 14.43 3.32
CA LYS A 227 -12.97 15.76 3.87
C LYS A 227 -14.13 16.29 4.71
N GLU A 228 -15.35 15.90 4.35
CA GLU A 228 -16.57 16.36 5.02
C GLU A 228 -16.65 15.82 6.46
N PRO A 229 -16.99 16.67 7.45
CA PRO A 229 -17.12 16.23 8.84
C PRO A 229 -18.28 15.25 9.03
N VAL A 230 -18.02 14.14 9.72
CA VAL A 230 -19.03 13.15 10.07
C VAL A 230 -19.75 13.57 11.34
N LYS A 231 -21.04 13.90 11.21
CA LYS A 231 -21.91 14.37 12.30
C LYS A 231 -22.91 13.31 12.72
N ALA A 232 -23.29 13.30 14.00
CA ALA A 232 -24.37 12.45 14.49
C ALA A 232 -25.64 12.63 13.63
N GLY A 233 -26.25 11.53 13.22
CA GLY A 233 -27.42 11.49 12.35
C GLY A 233 -27.13 11.60 10.84
N SER A 234 -25.88 11.79 10.43
CA SER A 234 -25.51 11.80 9.00
C SER A 234 -25.47 10.39 8.40
N GLU A 235 -25.78 10.33 7.11
CA GLU A 235 -25.80 9.11 6.30
C GLU A 235 -24.70 9.18 5.26
N TRP A 236 -24.01 8.07 5.04
CA TRP A 236 -22.88 7.97 4.13
C TRP A 236 -23.01 6.72 3.29
N HIS A 237 -22.99 6.87 1.97
CA HIS A 237 -23.03 5.78 1.02
C HIS A 237 -21.70 5.68 0.28
N TYR A 238 -21.13 4.48 0.24
CA TYR A 238 -19.93 4.18 -0.52
C TYR A 238 -20.09 2.86 -1.25
N ALA A 239 -19.83 2.89 -2.56
CA ALA A 239 -19.66 1.69 -3.37
C ALA A 239 -18.19 1.58 -3.79
N TYR A 240 -17.65 0.37 -3.75
CA TYR A 240 -16.29 0.07 -4.20
C TYR A 240 -16.10 -1.41 -4.53
N ARG A 241 -15.07 -1.69 -5.29
CA ARG A 241 -14.62 -3.04 -5.63
C ARG A 241 -13.27 -3.31 -4.97
N LEU A 242 -13.15 -4.45 -4.30
CA LEU A 242 -11.88 -4.98 -3.82
C LEU A 242 -11.38 -6.07 -4.77
N HIS A 243 -10.15 -5.93 -5.25
CA HIS A 243 -9.46 -6.94 -6.04
C HIS A 243 -8.39 -7.62 -5.18
N TRP A 244 -8.55 -8.91 -4.92
CA TRP A 244 -7.59 -9.75 -4.18
C TRP A 244 -6.77 -10.55 -5.20
N VAL A 245 -5.60 -10.04 -5.54
CA VAL A 245 -4.84 -10.42 -6.76
C VAL A 245 -3.36 -10.53 -6.46
N ALA A 246 -2.58 -11.24 -7.28
CA ALA A 246 -1.12 -11.23 -7.14
C ALA A 246 -0.49 -9.99 -7.78
N THR A 247 -1.12 -9.44 -8.81
CA THR A 247 -0.64 -8.29 -9.55
C THR A 247 -1.72 -7.22 -9.61
N GLU A 248 -1.33 -5.94 -9.51
CA GLU A 248 -2.24 -4.79 -9.61
C GLU A 248 -3.23 -4.94 -10.79
N PRO A 249 -4.55 -4.75 -10.58
CA PRO A 249 -5.56 -5.02 -11.61
C PRO A 249 -5.48 -4.03 -12.78
N TYR A 250 -5.04 -2.80 -12.52
CA TYR A 250 -5.01 -1.70 -13.48
C TYR A 250 -3.59 -1.21 -13.79
N LEU A 251 -2.68 -2.14 -14.10
CA LEU A 251 -1.31 -1.80 -14.48
C LEU A 251 -1.26 -0.76 -15.61
N SER A 252 -0.54 0.33 -15.37
CA SER A 252 -0.37 1.39 -16.37
C SER A 252 0.55 0.93 -17.50
N LYS A 253 0.13 1.17 -18.74
CA LYS A 253 1.01 1.07 -19.92
C LYS A 253 1.75 2.37 -20.21
N ALA A 254 1.28 3.49 -19.63
CA ALA A 254 1.83 4.81 -19.89
C ALA A 254 3.12 5.09 -19.10
N VAL A 255 3.31 4.39 -17.97
CA VAL A 255 4.47 4.53 -17.10
C VAL A 255 4.96 3.17 -16.61
N ALA A 256 6.26 3.05 -16.36
CA ALA A 256 6.88 1.93 -15.68
C ALA A 256 6.64 2.00 -14.18
N ARG A 257 6.72 0.85 -13.50
CA ARG A 257 6.51 0.74 -12.05
C ARG A 257 7.83 0.54 -11.30
N VAL A 258 7.87 0.94 -10.04
CA VAL A 258 8.93 0.60 -9.09
C VAL A 258 8.84 -0.89 -8.76
N ILE A 259 9.96 -1.61 -8.81
CA ILE A 259 10.03 -3.02 -8.39
C ILE A 259 10.92 -3.21 -7.16
N HIS A 260 11.86 -2.30 -6.88
CA HIS A 260 12.72 -2.38 -5.71
C HIS A 260 13.09 -1.01 -5.15
N THR A 261 13.22 -0.92 -3.83
CA THR A 261 13.70 0.26 -3.11
C THR A 261 14.81 -0.18 -2.16
N ARG A 262 16.05 0.22 -2.43
CA ARG A 262 17.21 -0.19 -1.62
C ARG A 262 17.95 1.00 -1.07
N LEU A 263 18.45 0.86 0.16
CA LEU A 263 19.27 1.86 0.83
C LEU A 263 20.69 1.34 1.04
N GLY A 264 21.66 2.25 1.05
CA GLY A 264 23.08 1.93 1.27
C GLY A 264 23.90 3.12 1.76
N ASN A 265 25.21 2.94 1.91
CA ASN A 265 26.10 4.05 2.23
C ASN A 265 26.28 4.97 1.01
N ALA A 266 26.24 6.29 1.22
CA ALA A 266 26.47 7.27 0.17
C ALA A 266 27.91 7.23 -0.38
N GLY A 267 28.11 7.93 -1.50
CA GLY A 267 29.39 8.06 -2.18
C GLY A 267 29.57 7.07 -3.33
N ILE A 268 30.76 7.14 -3.93
CA ILE A 268 31.16 6.32 -5.08
C ILE A 268 31.88 5.08 -4.55
N PRO A 269 31.51 3.86 -4.99
CA PRO A 269 32.23 2.63 -4.61
C PRO A 269 33.75 2.75 -4.86
N GLY A 270 34.54 2.31 -3.89
CA GLY A 270 36.01 2.38 -3.95
C GLY A 270 36.63 3.72 -3.56
N GLN A 271 35.83 4.77 -3.32
CA GLN A 271 36.30 6.05 -2.79
C GLN A 271 36.08 6.17 -1.27
N PRO A 272 36.78 7.06 -0.57
CA PRO A 272 36.49 7.37 0.83
C PRO A 272 35.01 7.71 1.02
N ARG A 273 34.36 7.05 1.99
CA ARG A 273 32.93 7.23 2.23
C ARG A 273 32.65 8.62 2.80
N PRO A 274 31.77 9.41 2.17
CA PRO A 274 31.33 10.67 2.74
C PRO A 274 30.49 10.42 4.00
N LYS A 275 30.63 11.29 5.00
CA LYS A 275 29.86 11.21 6.25
C LYS A 275 28.46 11.78 6.06
N GLY A 276 27.48 11.25 6.79
CA GLY A 276 26.12 11.81 6.86
C GLY A 276 25.28 11.64 5.59
N GLY A 277 25.74 10.83 4.63
CA GLY A 277 25.00 10.56 3.39
C GLY A 277 24.36 9.17 3.38
N ARG A 278 23.17 9.09 2.77
CA ARG A 278 22.44 7.85 2.50
C ARG A 278 22.26 7.66 1.01
N LYS A 279 22.67 6.51 0.47
CA LYS A 279 22.39 6.14 -0.93
C LYS A 279 21.00 5.54 -1.04
N PHE A 280 20.30 5.90 -2.10
CA PHE A 280 19.05 5.29 -2.55
C PHE A 280 19.25 4.69 -3.94
N VAL A 281 18.70 3.50 -4.12
CA VAL A 281 18.77 2.73 -5.37
C VAL A 281 17.37 2.19 -5.67
N ILE A 282 16.74 2.73 -6.72
CA ILE A 282 15.34 2.44 -7.06
C ILE A 282 15.28 1.78 -8.43
N ASP A 283 14.70 0.59 -8.51
CA ASP A 283 14.57 -0.15 -9.77
C ASP A 283 13.17 0.00 -10.34
N PHE A 284 13.08 0.14 -11.66
CA PHE A 284 11.85 0.31 -12.42
C PHE A 284 11.75 -0.73 -13.53
N GLU A 285 10.52 -1.17 -13.81
CA GLU A 285 10.21 -2.17 -14.84
C GLU A 285 8.98 -1.77 -15.66
N GLY A 286 9.02 -2.12 -16.95
CA GLY A 286 7.87 -2.11 -17.83
C GLY A 286 7.58 -0.75 -18.47
N GLY A 287 6.33 -0.60 -18.94
CA GLY A 287 5.86 0.62 -19.59
C GLY A 287 6.80 1.13 -20.71
N PRO A 288 7.02 2.45 -20.81
CA PRO A 288 7.82 3.03 -21.88
C PRO A 288 9.33 2.74 -21.76
N LEU A 289 9.81 2.23 -20.61
CA LEU A 289 11.22 1.91 -20.43
C LEU A 289 11.70 0.76 -21.33
N ASN A 290 10.79 -0.14 -21.72
CA ASN A 290 11.09 -1.26 -22.62
C ASN A 290 11.51 -0.79 -24.03
N GLU A 291 11.11 0.41 -24.42
CA GLU A 291 11.29 1.01 -25.74
C GLU A 291 12.42 2.06 -25.77
N VAL A 292 13.07 2.34 -24.64
CA VAL A 292 14.13 3.36 -24.58
C VAL A 292 15.40 2.84 -25.26
N GLU A 293 15.81 3.52 -26.33
CA GLU A 293 17.06 3.25 -27.05
C GLU A 293 18.20 4.20 -26.65
N LYS A 294 17.87 5.45 -26.27
CA LYS A 294 18.85 6.49 -25.93
C LYS A 294 19.15 6.47 -24.44
N LEU A 295 19.98 5.51 -24.04
CA LEU A 295 20.18 5.18 -22.64
C LEU A 295 20.76 6.34 -21.81
N ASP A 296 21.64 7.13 -22.42
CA ASP A 296 22.37 8.25 -21.84
C ASP A 296 21.49 9.49 -21.52
N LYS A 297 20.22 9.48 -21.94
CA LYS A 297 19.31 10.64 -21.82
C LYS A 297 18.22 10.48 -20.78
N VAL A 298 18.09 9.31 -20.13
CA VAL A 298 17.11 9.11 -19.07
C VAL A 298 17.61 9.78 -17.80
N GLN A 299 16.77 10.63 -17.22
CA GLN A 299 17.13 11.45 -16.06
C GLN A 299 16.20 11.14 -14.88
N PRO A 300 16.74 10.91 -13.68
CA PRO A 300 15.95 10.93 -12.46
C PRO A 300 15.59 12.38 -12.10
N VAL A 301 14.32 12.62 -11.82
CA VAL A 301 13.84 13.89 -11.24
C VAL A 301 13.54 13.63 -9.78
N ILE A 302 14.32 14.23 -8.89
CA ILE A 302 14.24 14.00 -7.45
C ILE A 302 13.91 15.29 -6.72
N ASN A 303 12.93 15.23 -5.83
CA ASN A 303 12.63 16.29 -4.87
C ASN A 303 12.81 15.75 -3.45
N THR A 304 13.33 16.59 -2.56
CA THR A 304 13.44 16.31 -1.14
C THR A 304 12.84 17.44 -0.32
N SER A 305 12.17 17.13 0.79
CA SER A 305 11.66 18.13 1.72
C SER A 305 12.78 18.79 2.55
N LYS A 306 13.91 18.11 2.74
CA LYS A 306 15.06 18.59 3.51
C LYS A 306 16.35 17.94 3.03
N GLY A 307 17.47 18.63 3.26
CA GLY A 307 18.80 18.12 2.90
C GLY A 307 19.13 18.39 1.44
N ARG A 308 20.16 17.69 0.94
CA ARG A 308 20.70 17.89 -0.39
C ARG A 308 20.82 16.57 -1.12
N ILE A 309 20.41 16.56 -2.39
CA ILE A 309 20.60 15.45 -3.32
C ILE A 309 21.95 15.60 -4.03
N ASP A 310 22.62 14.48 -4.26
CA ASP A 310 23.88 14.40 -4.99
C ASP A 310 23.98 13.05 -5.72
N ASN A 311 24.96 12.91 -6.62
CA ASN A 311 25.27 11.67 -7.34
C ASN A 311 24.03 11.03 -7.99
N GLU A 312 23.11 11.84 -8.53
CA GLU A 312 21.91 11.35 -9.18
C GLU A 312 22.15 10.94 -10.64
N TYR A 313 21.74 9.73 -10.97
CA TYR A 313 21.78 9.23 -12.35
C TYR A 313 20.87 8.01 -12.49
N ALA A 314 20.52 7.66 -13.72
CA ALA A 314 19.76 6.46 -14.04
C ALA A 314 20.45 5.66 -15.14
N LEU A 315 20.49 4.34 -15.00
CA LEU A 315 21.08 3.43 -15.99
C LEU A 315 20.17 2.23 -16.21
N GLN A 316 20.16 1.70 -17.43
CA GLN A 316 19.57 0.40 -17.69
C GLN A 316 20.41 -0.69 -17.01
N ILE A 317 19.75 -1.64 -16.34
CA ILE A 317 20.39 -2.79 -15.72
C ILE A 317 20.85 -3.72 -16.85
N VAL A 318 22.16 -3.95 -16.93
CA VAL A 318 22.81 -4.73 -17.98
C VAL A 318 22.15 -6.11 -18.12
N GLY A 319 21.83 -6.48 -19.37
CA GLY A 319 21.18 -7.75 -19.67
C GLY A 319 19.65 -7.76 -19.48
N THR A 320 19.04 -6.62 -19.10
CA THR A 320 17.60 -6.50 -18.89
C THR A 320 17.03 -5.24 -19.57
N LYS A 321 15.70 -5.06 -19.50
CA LYS A 321 15.03 -3.81 -19.87
C LYS A 321 14.74 -2.91 -18.66
N ASN A 322 15.09 -3.36 -17.46
CA ASN A 322 14.82 -2.66 -16.21
C ASN A 322 15.82 -1.52 -16.03
N TRP A 323 15.40 -0.50 -15.31
CA TRP A 323 16.19 0.70 -15.06
C TRP A 323 16.44 0.89 -13.59
N ARG A 324 17.61 1.43 -13.25
CA ARG A 324 18.01 1.71 -11.88
C ARG A 324 18.36 3.18 -11.75
N ALA A 325 17.64 3.87 -10.87
CA ALA A 325 17.97 5.21 -10.43
C ALA A 325 18.85 5.15 -9.18
N PHE A 326 19.86 6.01 -9.12
CA PHE A 326 20.72 6.22 -7.97
C PHE A 326 20.62 7.67 -7.55
N PHE A 327 20.72 7.92 -6.25
CA PHE A 327 21.05 9.23 -5.70
C PHE A 327 21.53 9.10 -4.26
N ASP A 328 22.26 10.10 -3.78
CA ASP A 328 22.63 10.25 -2.38
C ASP A 328 21.84 11.40 -1.76
N LEU A 329 21.31 11.17 -0.55
CA LEU A 329 20.72 12.20 0.30
C LEU A 329 21.68 12.51 1.45
N TYR A 330 22.04 13.78 1.59
CA TYR A 330 22.75 14.30 2.75
C TYR A 330 21.79 15.13 3.59
N VAL A 331 21.54 14.69 4.82
CA VAL A 331 20.60 15.35 5.72
C VAL A 331 21.06 15.21 7.17
N GLU A 332 20.84 16.27 7.95
CA GLU A 332 21.11 16.31 9.37
C GLU A 332 19.83 16.14 10.21
N GLY A 333 19.99 15.50 11.36
CA GLY A 333 18.92 15.23 12.32
C GLY A 333 18.24 13.87 12.12
N LYS A 334 17.21 13.63 12.93
CA LYS A 334 16.43 12.38 12.97
C LYS A 334 15.00 12.54 12.41
N GLU A 335 14.64 13.75 12.00
CA GLU A 335 13.31 14.06 11.49
C GLU A 335 13.05 13.37 10.14
N PRO A 336 11.83 12.89 9.88
CA PRO A 336 11.46 12.29 8.60
C PRO A 336 11.74 13.23 7.40
N VAL A 337 12.19 12.65 6.30
CA VAL A 337 12.45 13.36 5.04
C VAL A 337 11.58 12.76 3.94
N ASN A 338 10.74 13.58 3.32
CA ASN A 338 9.90 13.14 2.21
C ASN A 338 10.67 13.29 0.90
N LEU A 339 10.74 12.20 0.15
CA LEU A 339 11.43 12.09 -1.13
C LEU A 339 10.43 11.74 -2.22
N ARG A 340 10.58 12.38 -3.38
CA ARG A 340 9.80 12.10 -4.60
C ARG A 340 10.77 11.84 -5.74
N LEU A 341 10.58 10.76 -6.49
CA LEU A 341 11.40 10.39 -7.66
C LEU A 341 10.52 9.89 -8.80
N PHE A 342 10.85 10.29 -10.03
CA PHE A 342 10.41 9.61 -11.25
C PHE A 342 11.49 9.74 -12.33
N LEU A 343 11.47 8.85 -13.32
CA LEU A 343 12.35 8.95 -14.49
C LEU A 343 11.67 9.69 -15.63
N LYS A 344 12.42 10.50 -16.37
CA LYS A 344 11.97 11.16 -17.60
C LYS A 344 12.97 11.03 -18.74
N LEU A 345 12.48 11.22 -19.97
CA LEU A 345 13.27 11.40 -21.18
C LEU A 345 12.78 12.66 -21.91
N GLY A 346 13.58 13.72 -21.90
CA GLY A 346 13.11 15.05 -22.31
C GLY A 346 11.95 15.50 -21.42
N ASP A 347 10.79 15.79 -22.03
CA ASP A 347 9.57 16.18 -21.31
C ASP A 347 8.63 14.99 -21.00
N ARG A 348 8.97 13.78 -21.44
CA ARG A 348 8.14 12.59 -21.23
C ARG A 348 8.49 11.92 -19.91
N THR A 349 7.53 11.83 -19.00
CA THR A 349 7.59 10.97 -17.82
C THR A 349 7.56 9.49 -18.23
N LEU A 350 8.49 8.70 -17.69
CA LEU A 350 8.66 7.28 -18.03
C LEU A 350 8.17 6.34 -16.94
N THR A 351 8.14 6.77 -15.68
CA THR A 351 7.78 5.94 -14.53
C THR A 351 6.64 6.56 -13.74
N GLU A 352 6.00 5.75 -12.91
CA GLU A 352 5.21 6.26 -11.80
C GLU A 352 6.10 7.07 -10.84
N THR A 353 5.46 7.80 -9.95
CA THR A 353 6.14 8.55 -8.89
C THR A 353 6.45 7.62 -7.73
N TRP A 354 7.72 7.37 -7.47
CA TRP A 354 8.18 6.83 -6.19
C TRP A 354 8.11 7.95 -5.14
N LEU A 355 7.35 7.72 -4.08
CA LEU A 355 7.19 8.65 -2.97
C LEU A 355 7.60 7.94 -1.69
N TYR A 356 8.58 8.46 -0.96
CA TYR A 356 9.15 7.73 0.17
C TYR A 356 9.39 8.66 1.36
N GLN A 357 9.04 8.18 2.55
CA GLN A 357 9.39 8.86 3.80
C GLN A 357 10.66 8.21 4.35
N TYR A 358 11.79 8.86 4.16
CA TYR A 358 13.04 8.41 4.76
C TYR A 358 13.09 8.76 6.24
N LEU A 359 13.36 7.77 7.07
CA LEU A 359 13.59 7.93 8.50
C LEU A 359 15.11 7.85 8.73
N PRO A 360 15.79 8.96 9.05
CA PRO A 360 17.24 8.95 9.23
C PRO A 360 17.69 7.97 10.33
N PHE A 361 18.68 7.14 10.01
CA PHE A 361 19.26 6.14 10.90
C PHE A 361 20.79 6.08 10.75
N SER A 362 21.49 5.64 11.81
CA SER A 362 22.91 5.30 11.82
C SER A 362 23.12 3.79 11.85
N TYR A 363 24.15 3.30 11.16
CA TYR A 363 24.70 1.96 11.37
C TYR A 363 25.75 2.10 12.49
N GLU A 364 25.30 2.29 13.73
CA GLU A 364 26.20 2.22 14.88
C GLU A 364 26.56 0.77 15.22
#